data_AF-A0A929CY32-F1
#
_entry.id   AF-A0A929CY32-F1
#
_cell.length_a   1.000
_cell.length_b   1.000
_cell.length_c   1.000
_cell.angle_alpha   90.00
_cell.angle_beta   90.00
_cell.angle_gamma   90.00
#
_symmetry.space_group_name_H-M   'P 1'
#
loop_
_entity.id
_entity.type
_entity.pdbx_description
1 polymer ?
#
loop_
_entity_poly.entity_id
_entity_poly.type
_entity_poly.pdbx_seq_one_letter_code
_entity_poly.pdbx_strand_id
1 'polypeptide(L)'
;MYGYAGKMLTVNLTEGKVKKEPLREDLVRDWIGGEGFGARLLWEKLKPGTDPLSPENVLIFTTTAFSGSVFPPGSRTILNYKSPLTGFYGQNAMGGSFAPYLKFAGYDLVIIEGRAKKPVYIFIDDGEVEIRDATHLWGKLGLETDELLMEEIGDTNIQIIRIGPAGETLNRLASMTSGYNRAFGKGGNGAVAGSKNLKAIVVRGTGRIPAYDPLALRDTASRVDQTCKEESGALMSQSQLHWGNQIYTLTMGIPSRHFQQGSWDKGESLYGENIMEQLYTGENYYCWGCPVKAGKVLSPKKGPYKGHKVDVKIEADWAWGYNMMIDDLDVLCEIWYLCGEYGVDINGSAEWAGWLAECQERGIITPEDVGGLEVKFGDGESCIRLLKAIFAREGFGDVLAEGPKIAAERLGKGTGKYVMHSKGSPLEAEEFRADKALLLGTAVQERGGCVNRGWTYGISYGSVLQSDVTGLEEKPDPLQEKGIAKWLKPYR
;
A
#
# COMPACT_ATOMS: atom_id res chain seq x y z
N MET A 1 -16.76 25.72 7.88
CA MET A 1 -16.92 24.36 7.33
C MET A 1 -16.44 23.37 8.40
N TYR A 2 -17.28 22.43 8.85
CA TYR A 2 -16.95 21.50 9.93
C TYR A 2 -16.42 20.18 9.39
N GLY A 3 -15.48 19.54 10.08
CA GLY A 3 -14.79 18.34 9.61
C GLY A 3 -13.69 18.62 8.58
N TYR A 4 -13.51 19.86 8.13
CA TYR A 4 -12.52 20.28 7.15
C TYR A 4 -11.54 21.31 7.74
N ALA A 5 -10.29 21.30 7.28
CA ALA A 5 -9.30 22.32 7.66
C ALA A 5 -9.52 23.65 6.89
N GLY A 6 -10.15 23.56 5.72
CA GLY A 6 -10.63 24.68 4.92
C GLY A 6 -9.66 25.17 3.84
N LYS A 7 -8.56 24.45 3.56
CA LYS A 7 -7.58 24.86 2.54
C LYS A 7 -7.08 23.72 1.67
N MET A 8 -6.77 24.06 0.43
CA MET A 8 -6.07 23.24 -0.55
C MET A 8 -4.65 23.79 -0.73
N LEU A 9 -3.66 22.89 -0.75
CA LEU A 9 -2.27 23.23 -1.04
C LEU A 9 -1.88 22.72 -2.42
N THR A 10 -1.30 23.57 -3.26
CA THR A 10 -0.66 23.16 -4.52
C THR A 10 0.81 23.56 -4.50
N VAL A 11 1.69 22.59 -4.78
CA VAL A 11 3.14 22.78 -4.85
C VAL A 11 3.60 22.45 -6.27
N ASN A 12 4.08 23.46 -6.99
CA ASN A 12 4.64 23.28 -8.33
C ASN A 12 6.17 23.23 -8.23
N LEU A 13 6.73 22.05 -8.48
CA LEU A 13 8.15 21.77 -8.32
C LEU A 13 9.01 22.36 -9.45
N THR A 14 8.43 22.61 -10.63
CA THR A 14 9.13 23.23 -11.75
C THR A 14 9.34 24.72 -11.52
N GLU A 15 8.30 25.40 -11.02
CA GLU A 15 8.35 26.84 -10.71
C GLU A 15 8.91 27.13 -9.32
N GLY A 16 8.99 26.12 -8.44
CA GLY A 16 9.35 26.31 -7.04
C GLY A 16 8.30 27.13 -6.26
N LYS A 17 7.03 27.04 -6.66
CA LYS A 17 5.95 27.86 -6.09
C LYS A 17 5.00 27.05 -5.24
N VAL A 18 4.52 27.69 -4.18
CA VAL A 18 3.47 27.18 -3.30
C VAL A 18 2.24 28.08 -3.42
N LYS A 19 1.08 27.47 -3.62
CA LYS A 19 -0.22 28.14 -3.67
C LYS A 19 -1.15 27.56 -2.62
N LYS A 20 -1.73 28.41 -1.80
CA LYS A 20 -2.70 28.06 -0.74
C LYS A 20 -4.05 28.64 -1.16
N GLU A 21 -5.06 27.81 -1.30
CA GLU A 21 -6.40 28.22 -1.73
C GLU A 21 -7.45 27.77 -0.71
N PRO A 22 -8.58 28.49 -0.58
CA PRO A 22 -9.72 27.98 0.17
C PRO A 22 -10.17 26.62 -0.36
N LEU A 23 -10.61 25.74 0.54
CA LEU A 23 -11.23 24.48 0.13
C LEU A 23 -12.51 24.79 -0.66
N ARG A 24 -12.58 24.23 -1.85
CA ARG A 24 -13.70 24.36 -2.78
C ARG A 24 -14.99 23.75 -2.22
N GLU A 25 -16.08 24.52 -2.27
CA GLU A 25 -17.39 24.07 -1.80
C GLU A 25 -17.98 22.93 -2.65
N ASP A 26 -17.72 22.92 -3.96
CA ASP A 26 -18.19 21.85 -4.85
C ASP A 26 -17.53 20.51 -4.54
N LEU A 27 -16.23 20.51 -4.19
CA LEU A 27 -15.54 19.31 -3.72
C LEU A 27 -16.24 18.77 -2.47
N VAL A 28 -16.47 19.61 -1.46
CA VAL A 28 -17.04 19.19 -0.18
C VAL A 28 -18.46 18.66 -0.33
N ARG A 29 -19.30 19.35 -1.10
CA ARG A 29 -20.70 18.98 -1.30
C ARG A 29 -20.86 17.72 -2.14
N ASP A 30 -20.15 17.63 -3.26
CA ASP A 30 -20.41 16.61 -4.28
C ASP A 30 -19.45 15.41 -4.19
N TRP A 31 -18.30 15.57 -3.52
CA TRP A 31 -17.22 14.58 -3.51
C TRP A 31 -16.72 14.19 -2.12
N ILE A 32 -17.18 14.86 -1.06
CA ILE A 32 -16.96 14.56 0.37
C ILE A 32 -15.48 14.64 0.81
N GLY A 33 -14.58 13.83 0.26
CA GLY A 33 -13.17 13.81 0.65
C GLY A 33 -12.44 12.63 0.02
N GLY A 34 -11.18 12.43 0.43
CA GLY A 34 -10.37 11.28 0.03
C GLY A 34 -10.34 11.06 -1.48
N GLU A 35 -10.71 9.85 -1.90
CA GLU A 35 -10.76 9.48 -3.32
C GLU A 35 -11.67 10.39 -4.16
N GLY A 36 -12.81 10.86 -3.62
CA GLY A 36 -13.72 11.72 -4.37
C GLY A 36 -13.04 13.03 -4.79
N PHE A 37 -12.33 13.67 -3.86
CA PHE A 37 -11.52 14.86 -4.16
C PHE A 37 -10.43 14.54 -5.19
N GLY A 38 -9.72 13.43 -4.96
CA GLY A 38 -8.65 12.96 -5.82
C GLY A 38 -9.10 12.74 -7.26
N ALA A 39 -10.15 11.96 -7.46
CA ALA A 39 -10.71 11.63 -8.77
C ALA A 39 -11.18 12.89 -9.52
N ARG A 40 -11.94 13.76 -8.84
CA ARG A 40 -12.44 15.01 -9.43
C ARG A 40 -11.31 15.92 -9.89
N LEU A 41 -10.30 16.13 -9.04
CA LEU A 41 -9.17 16.99 -9.33
C LEU A 41 -8.24 16.39 -10.39
N LEU A 42 -8.04 15.06 -10.37
CA LEU A 42 -7.24 14.37 -11.39
C LEU A 42 -7.89 14.48 -12.77
N TRP A 43 -9.22 14.35 -12.84
CA TRP A 43 -9.99 14.54 -14.07
C TRP A 43 -9.86 15.97 -14.64
N GLU A 44 -9.78 16.99 -13.78
CA GLU A 44 -9.56 18.38 -14.22
C GLU A 44 -8.14 18.62 -14.74
N LYS A 45 -7.15 17.96 -14.12
CA LYS A 45 -5.73 18.25 -14.35
C LYS A 45 -5.11 17.44 -15.48
N LEU A 46 -5.56 16.21 -15.69
CA LEU A 46 -4.93 15.30 -16.65
C LEU A 46 -5.75 15.15 -17.92
N LYS A 47 -5.03 15.10 -19.05
CA LYS A 47 -5.60 14.77 -20.35
C LYS A 47 -5.46 13.27 -20.61
N PRO A 48 -6.38 12.66 -21.39
CA PRO A 48 -6.15 11.32 -21.92
C PRO A 48 -4.78 11.23 -22.62
N GLY A 49 -4.05 10.15 -22.40
CA GLY A 49 -2.73 9.94 -22.98
C GLY A 49 -1.55 10.62 -22.26
N THR A 50 -1.75 11.43 -21.20
CA THR A 50 -0.63 11.97 -20.40
C THR A 50 0.33 10.86 -19.97
N ASP A 51 1.63 11.02 -20.22
CA ASP A 51 2.64 10.06 -19.76
C ASP A 51 2.69 10.05 -18.22
N PRO A 52 2.50 8.90 -17.54
CA PRO A 52 2.54 8.81 -16.09
C PRO A 52 3.85 9.26 -15.43
N LEU A 53 4.99 9.24 -16.12
CA LEU A 53 6.29 9.66 -15.57
C LEU A 53 6.70 11.07 -15.99
N SER A 54 5.80 11.79 -16.66
CA SER A 54 6.01 13.16 -17.11
C SER A 54 5.76 14.20 -15.99
N PRO A 55 6.32 15.43 -16.11
CA PRO A 55 6.00 16.53 -15.20
C PRO A 55 4.50 16.87 -15.14
N GLU A 56 3.73 16.56 -16.18
CA GLU A 56 2.30 16.82 -16.30
C GLU A 56 1.43 15.89 -15.44
N ASN A 57 1.89 14.69 -15.10
CA ASN A 57 1.19 13.86 -14.13
C ASN A 57 1.18 14.56 -12.75
N VAL A 58 0.18 14.32 -11.92
CA VAL A 58 0.07 14.95 -10.60
C VAL A 58 -0.07 13.90 -9.51
N LEU A 59 0.49 14.19 -8.33
CA LEU A 59 0.24 13.41 -7.10
C LEU A 59 -0.70 14.23 -6.22
N ILE A 60 -1.87 13.67 -5.91
CA ILE A 60 -2.89 14.34 -5.11
C ILE A 60 -3.10 13.55 -3.81
N PHE A 61 -2.55 14.07 -2.72
CA PHE A 61 -2.76 13.56 -1.38
C PHE A 61 -3.99 14.22 -0.79
N THR A 62 -4.93 13.42 -0.32
CA THR A 62 -6.21 13.89 0.20
C THR A 62 -6.49 13.27 1.56
N THR A 63 -7.25 14.00 2.37
CA THR A 63 -7.73 13.55 3.67
C THR A 63 -9.24 13.35 3.65
N THR A 64 -9.81 12.84 4.73
CA THR A 64 -11.25 12.62 4.87
C THR A 64 -11.85 13.63 5.86
N ALA A 65 -13.17 13.77 5.86
CA ALA A 65 -13.88 14.62 6.83
C ALA A 65 -13.64 14.21 8.30
N PHE A 66 -13.26 12.95 8.55
CA PHE A 66 -12.95 12.44 9.88
C PHE A 66 -11.45 12.48 10.21
N SER A 67 -10.59 12.85 9.27
CA SER A 67 -9.14 12.86 9.48
C SER A 67 -8.75 13.87 10.59
N GLY A 68 -8.07 13.39 11.63
CA GLY A 68 -7.71 14.18 12.81
C GLY A 68 -8.84 14.47 13.79
N SER A 69 -10.02 13.88 13.59
CA SER A 69 -11.15 13.96 14.54
C SER A 69 -11.10 12.82 15.57
N VAL A 70 -11.93 12.88 16.62
CA VAL A 70 -12.02 11.80 17.62
C VAL A 70 -12.65 10.50 17.08
N PHE A 71 -13.20 10.50 15.86
CA PHE A 71 -13.83 9.32 15.27
C PHE A 71 -12.78 8.28 14.83
N PRO A 72 -12.88 7.01 15.27
CA PRO A 72 -11.90 5.98 14.91
C PRO A 72 -12.23 5.22 13.61
N PRO A 73 -11.24 4.90 12.74
CA PRO A 73 -9.92 5.50 12.64
C PRO A 73 -9.94 6.75 11.73
N GLY A 74 -9.71 7.93 12.29
CA GLY A 74 -9.62 9.19 11.55
C GLY A 74 -8.25 9.45 10.95
N SER A 75 -7.64 8.47 10.25
CA SER A 75 -6.19 8.52 9.96
C SER A 75 -5.77 8.29 8.51
N ARG A 76 -6.72 8.00 7.59
CA ARG A 76 -6.39 7.58 6.23
C ARG A 76 -5.96 8.76 5.35
N THR A 77 -4.83 8.58 4.67
CA THR A 77 -4.37 9.44 3.57
C THR A 77 -4.67 8.72 2.27
N ILE A 78 -5.27 9.40 1.30
CA ILE A 78 -5.54 8.82 -0.02
C ILE A 78 -4.68 9.53 -1.07
N LEU A 79 -3.89 8.76 -1.82
CA LEU A 79 -3.04 9.22 -2.91
C LEU A 79 -3.69 8.88 -4.26
N ASN A 80 -3.82 9.88 -5.12
CA ASN A 80 -4.49 9.78 -6.42
C ASN A 80 -3.58 10.33 -7.52
N TYR A 81 -3.43 9.59 -8.61
CA TYR A 81 -2.45 9.85 -9.66
C TYR A 81 -2.75 9.02 -10.91
N LYS A 82 -2.02 9.23 -12.01
CA LYS A 82 -2.00 8.26 -13.13
C LYS A 82 -0.88 7.25 -12.93
N SER A 83 -1.21 5.96 -12.95
CA SER A 83 -0.26 4.88 -12.66
C SER A 83 0.72 4.64 -13.81
N PRO A 84 2.05 4.60 -13.57
CA PRO A 84 3.03 4.14 -14.55
C PRO A 84 2.98 2.62 -14.76
N LEU A 85 2.51 1.83 -13.78
CA LEU A 85 2.40 0.39 -13.93
C LEU A 85 1.30 -0.02 -14.90
N THR A 86 0.11 0.59 -14.76
CA THR A 86 -1.08 0.17 -15.52
C THR A 86 -1.51 1.15 -16.61
N GLY A 87 -1.05 2.41 -16.53
CA GLY A 87 -1.53 3.50 -17.40
C GLY A 87 -2.92 4.04 -17.03
N PHE A 88 -3.58 3.46 -16.03
CA PHE A 88 -4.93 3.84 -15.57
C PHE A 88 -4.89 4.75 -14.33
N TYR A 89 -6.05 4.96 -13.73
CA TYR A 89 -6.20 5.65 -12.46
C TYR A 89 -5.51 4.87 -11.33
N GLY A 90 -4.54 5.51 -10.69
CA GLY A 90 -3.89 5.02 -9.48
C GLY A 90 -4.53 5.68 -8.26
N GLN A 91 -5.11 4.87 -7.40
CA GLN A 91 -5.62 5.28 -6.09
C GLN A 91 -5.01 4.38 -5.04
N ASN A 92 -4.58 4.93 -3.90
CA ASN A 92 -4.06 4.16 -2.78
C ASN A 92 -4.46 4.80 -1.45
N ALA A 93 -4.72 3.97 -0.45
CA ALA A 93 -4.98 4.42 0.91
C ALA A 93 -3.84 3.97 1.84
N MET A 94 -3.26 4.90 2.58
CA MET A 94 -2.26 4.61 3.60
C MET A 94 -2.80 5.00 4.98
N GLY A 95 -2.50 4.15 5.96
CA GLY A 95 -2.72 4.45 7.39
C GLY A 95 -1.64 5.38 7.96
N GLY A 96 -1.38 5.25 9.26
CA GLY A 96 -0.42 6.11 9.97
C GLY A 96 -1.07 7.38 10.49
N SER A 97 -0.31 8.47 10.57
CA SER A 97 -0.76 9.74 11.16
C SER A 97 -0.61 10.95 10.23
N PHE A 98 -0.22 10.74 8.96
CA PHE A 98 0.00 11.85 8.01
C PHE A 98 -1.26 12.68 7.76
N ALA A 99 -2.41 12.07 7.47
CA ALA A 99 -3.64 12.83 7.22
C ALA A 99 -4.09 13.70 8.43
N PRO A 100 -4.08 13.20 9.68
CA PRO A 100 -4.29 14.04 10.86
C PRO A 100 -3.34 15.24 10.93
N TYR A 101 -2.04 15.03 10.74
CA TYR A 101 -1.05 16.11 10.86
C TYR A 101 -1.17 17.14 9.74
N LEU A 102 -1.49 16.71 8.52
CA LEU A 102 -1.81 17.61 7.42
C LEU A 102 -3.04 18.48 7.72
N LYS A 103 -4.04 17.87 8.34
CA LYS A 103 -5.27 18.53 8.79
C LYS A 103 -4.99 19.52 9.91
N PHE A 104 -4.17 19.14 10.89
CA PHE A 104 -3.73 20.04 11.96
C PHE A 104 -2.90 21.20 11.44
N ALA A 105 -2.13 20.99 10.35
CA ALA A 105 -1.41 22.05 9.66
C ALA A 105 -2.33 22.99 8.86
N GLY A 106 -3.62 22.67 8.74
CA GLY A 106 -4.61 23.54 8.12
C GLY A 106 -4.95 23.20 6.67
N TYR A 107 -4.61 22.01 6.18
CA TYR A 107 -4.87 21.60 4.79
C TYR A 107 -5.70 20.31 4.71
N ASP A 108 -6.63 20.24 3.76
CA ASP A 108 -7.42 19.03 3.48
C ASP A 108 -6.81 18.17 2.36
N LEU A 109 -5.98 18.78 1.51
CA LEU A 109 -5.29 18.10 0.42
C LEU A 109 -4.01 18.84 0.01
N VAL A 110 -3.09 18.10 -0.61
CA VAL A 110 -1.86 18.59 -1.25
C VAL A 110 -1.78 18.05 -2.67
N ILE A 111 -1.60 18.95 -3.64
CA ILE A 111 -1.38 18.62 -5.06
C ILE A 111 0.08 18.92 -5.38
N ILE A 112 0.79 17.94 -5.94
CA ILE A 112 2.16 18.10 -6.42
C ILE A 112 2.16 18.10 -7.95
N GLU A 113 2.73 19.15 -8.53
CA GLU A 113 2.82 19.37 -9.98
C GLU A 113 4.26 19.60 -10.43
N GLY A 114 4.51 19.37 -11.73
CA GLY A 114 5.82 19.63 -12.32
C GLY A 114 6.90 18.64 -11.87
N ARG A 115 8.15 19.05 -12.02
CA ARG A 115 9.38 18.31 -11.70
C ARG A 115 10.45 19.29 -11.24
N ALA A 116 11.10 19.00 -10.11
CA ALA A 116 12.21 19.80 -9.61
C ALA A 116 13.50 19.52 -10.42
N LYS A 117 14.41 20.51 -10.47
CA LYS A 117 15.70 20.37 -11.19
C LYS A 117 16.70 19.44 -10.49
N LYS A 118 16.53 19.23 -9.18
CA LYS A 118 17.34 18.38 -8.31
C LYS A 118 16.42 17.72 -7.27
N PRO A 119 16.88 16.68 -6.55
CA PRO A 119 16.12 16.11 -5.44
C PRO A 119 15.67 17.16 -4.42
N VAL A 120 14.38 17.12 -4.07
CA VAL A 120 13.77 17.99 -3.06
C VAL A 120 12.86 17.22 -2.12
N TYR A 121 12.61 17.78 -0.93
CA TYR A 121 11.50 17.40 -0.08
C TYR A 121 10.62 18.61 0.23
N ILE A 122 9.35 18.36 0.53
CA ILE A 122 8.40 19.40 0.92
C ILE A 122 8.23 19.35 2.43
N PHE A 123 8.42 20.47 3.11
CA PHE A 123 8.14 20.61 4.54
C PHE A 123 6.92 21.50 4.74
N ILE A 124 5.91 20.97 5.42
CA ILE A 124 4.68 21.67 5.80
C ILE A 124 4.72 21.81 7.32
N ASP A 125 4.84 23.04 7.80
CA ASP A 125 4.86 23.37 9.23
C ASP A 125 3.74 24.36 9.53
N ASP A 126 2.59 23.81 9.91
CA ASP A 126 1.35 24.56 10.02
C ASP A 126 1.10 25.44 8.78
N GLY A 127 1.10 26.76 8.95
CA GLY A 127 0.86 27.72 7.89
C GLY A 127 2.02 27.84 6.90
N GLU A 128 3.24 27.43 7.24
CA GLU A 128 4.43 27.61 6.43
C GLU A 128 4.76 26.37 5.58
N VAL A 129 5.18 26.58 4.34
CA VAL A 129 5.43 25.49 3.39
C VAL A 129 6.68 25.81 2.58
N GLU A 130 7.66 24.92 2.63
CA GLU A 130 8.97 25.08 2.00
C GLU A 130 9.29 23.89 1.08
N ILE A 131 9.98 24.18 -0.03
CA ILE A 131 10.60 23.17 -0.89
C ILE A 131 12.09 23.19 -0.58
N ARG A 132 12.60 22.15 0.06
CA ARG A 132 13.98 22.05 0.56
C ARG A 132 14.81 21.09 -0.27
N ASP A 133 16.13 21.26 -0.25
CA ASP A 133 17.06 20.35 -0.92
C ASP A 133 17.00 18.96 -0.27
N ALA A 134 17.01 17.91 -1.08
CA ALA A 134 17.05 16.51 -0.61
C ALA A 134 18.19 15.72 -1.27
N THR A 135 19.22 16.39 -1.77
CA THR A 135 20.31 15.74 -2.50
C THR A 135 21.07 14.77 -1.60
N HIS A 136 21.24 15.11 -0.32
CA HIS A 136 21.84 14.25 0.71
C HIS A 136 20.98 13.05 1.11
N LEU A 137 19.67 13.09 0.82
CA LEU A 137 18.71 12.01 1.10
C LEU A 137 18.53 11.07 -0.10
N TRP A 138 18.96 11.47 -1.30
CA TRP A 138 18.84 10.66 -2.50
C TRP A 138 19.78 9.45 -2.42
N GLY A 139 19.26 8.25 -2.70
CA GLY A 139 19.94 6.97 -2.53
C GLY A 139 19.84 6.37 -1.13
N LYS A 140 19.32 7.12 -0.15
CA LYS A 140 19.14 6.63 1.21
C LYS A 140 17.93 5.71 1.33
N LEU A 141 18.06 4.70 2.18
CA LEU A 141 16.97 3.78 2.49
C LEU A 141 15.84 4.48 3.26
N GLY A 142 14.72 3.78 3.36
CA GLY A 142 13.54 4.22 4.07
C GLY A 142 13.86 4.80 5.46
N LEU A 143 14.14 3.96 6.44
CA LEU A 143 14.30 4.42 7.83
C LEU A 143 15.46 5.42 8.00
N GLU A 144 16.55 5.26 7.25
CA GLU A 144 17.65 6.23 7.24
C GLU A 144 17.18 7.63 6.79
N THR A 145 16.29 7.70 5.79
CA THR A 145 15.71 8.99 5.36
C THR A 145 14.84 9.61 6.47
N ASP A 146 14.08 8.80 7.22
CA ASP A 146 13.27 9.30 8.34
C ASP A 146 14.15 9.89 9.44
N GLU A 147 15.21 9.17 9.84
CA GLU A 147 16.15 9.59 10.87
C GLU A 147 16.83 10.92 10.49
N LEU A 148 17.38 11.01 9.28
CA LEU A 148 18.04 12.22 8.78
C LEU A 148 17.09 13.43 8.73
N LEU A 149 15.83 13.23 8.34
CA LEU A 149 14.83 14.30 8.32
C LEU A 149 14.44 14.76 9.73
N MET A 150 14.29 13.83 10.68
CA MET A 150 14.02 14.17 12.09
C MET A 150 15.18 14.94 12.71
N GLU A 151 16.42 14.55 12.42
CA GLU A 151 17.63 15.25 12.87
C GLU A 151 17.74 16.65 12.26
N GLU A 152 17.55 16.78 10.94
CA GLU A 152 17.62 18.08 10.23
C GLU A 152 16.56 19.07 10.72
N ILE A 153 15.33 18.58 10.98
CA ILE A 153 14.22 19.42 11.47
C ILE A 153 14.33 19.66 12.98
N GLY A 154 15.00 18.77 13.72
CA GLY A 154 15.12 18.82 15.17
C GLY A 154 13.83 18.46 15.90
N ASP A 155 12.97 17.62 15.29
CA ASP A 155 11.68 17.23 15.84
C ASP A 155 11.29 15.81 15.39
N THR A 156 10.92 14.96 16.35
CA THR A 156 10.44 13.59 16.10
C THR A 156 8.92 13.52 15.99
N ASN A 157 8.19 14.58 16.35
CA ASN A 157 6.74 14.70 16.19
C ASN A 157 6.36 15.24 14.80
N ILE A 158 6.98 14.67 13.76
CA ILE A 158 6.69 14.95 12.35
C ILE A 158 6.18 13.69 11.67
N GLN A 159 5.41 13.84 10.59
CA GLN A 159 4.95 12.73 9.78
C GLN A 159 5.60 12.80 8.41
N ILE A 160 6.23 11.70 8.01
CA ILE A 160 7.03 11.61 6.80
C ILE A 160 6.38 10.60 5.85
N ILE A 161 6.15 11.03 4.61
CA ILE A 161 5.92 10.14 3.46
C ILE A 161 7.11 10.30 2.53
N ARG A 162 7.71 9.21 2.09
CA ARG A 162 8.96 9.24 1.31
C ARG A 162 9.00 8.16 0.23
N ILE A 163 9.93 8.30 -0.70
CA ILE A 163 10.37 7.19 -1.57
C ILE A 163 11.70 6.63 -1.09
N GLY A 164 11.90 5.34 -1.28
CA GLY A 164 13.23 4.72 -1.24
C GLY A 164 13.88 4.67 -2.64
N PRO A 165 15.06 4.04 -2.76
CA PRO A 165 15.81 3.94 -4.01
C PRO A 165 15.03 3.35 -5.20
N ALA A 166 14.02 2.49 -4.96
CA ALA A 166 13.20 1.97 -6.06
C ALA A 166 12.37 3.08 -6.74
N GLY A 167 11.90 4.07 -5.97
CA GLY A 167 11.20 5.23 -6.53
C GLY A 167 12.14 6.14 -7.32
N GLU A 168 13.34 6.36 -6.79
CA GLU A 168 14.39 7.18 -7.40
C GLU A 168 14.86 6.64 -8.75
N THR A 169 14.87 5.30 -8.88
CA THR A 169 15.20 4.57 -10.11
C THR A 169 13.96 4.24 -10.95
N LEU A 170 12.80 4.83 -10.65
CA LEU A 170 11.56 4.68 -11.43
C LEU A 170 11.07 3.24 -11.58
N ASN A 171 11.33 2.35 -10.61
CA ASN A 171 10.77 1.00 -10.62
C ASN A 171 9.23 1.06 -10.65
N ARG A 172 8.57 0.35 -11.56
CA ARG A 172 7.10 0.47 -11.75
C ARG A 172 6.27 -0.09 -10.60
N LEU A 173 6.87 -0.86 -9.69
CA LEU A 173 6.26 -1.28 -8.44
C LEU A 173 6.69 -0.40 -7.24
N ALA A 174 7.42 0.69 -7.47
CA ALA A 174 7.83 1.59 -6.39
C ALA A 174 6.62 2.26 -5.71
N SER A 175 6.71 2.37 -4.40
CA SER A 175 5.69 2.90 -3.52
C SER A 175 6.26 4.02 -2.65
N MET A 176 5.45 5.04 -2.40
CA MET A 176 5.72 5.98 -1.32
C MET A 176 5.32 5.33 0.01
N THR A 177 6.19 5.43 1.01
CA THR A 177 6.07 4.74 2.30
C THR A 177 6.22 5.70 3.48
N SER A 178 5.86 5.21 4.68
CA SER A 178 5.94 5.92 5.95
C SER A 178 6.23 4.94 7.09
N GLY A 179 7.08 5.33 8.04
CA GLY A 179 7.55 4.48 9.13
C GLY A 179 8.19 3.19 8.60
N TYR A 180 7.94 2.07 9.27
CA TYR A 180 8.49 0.77 8.87
C TYR A 180 8.00 0.33 7.48
N ASN A 181 6.69 0.14 7.29
CA ASN A 181 6.13 -0.49 6.08
C ASN A 181 4.73 0.02 5.70
N ARG A 182 4.32 1.22 6.17
CA ARG A 182 3.04 1.79 5.70
C ARG A 182 3.27 2.30 4.29
N ALA A 183 2.43 1.88 3.35
CA ALA A 183 2.66 2.16 1.95
C ALA A 183 1.40 2.61 1.23
N PHE A 184 1.59 3.46 0.23
CA PHE A 184 0.71 3.49 -0.94
C PHE A 184 1.15 2.35 -1.86
N GLY A 185 0.73 1.12 -1.55
CA GLY A 185 1.41 -0.08 -2.03
C GLY A 185 1.23 -0.44 -3.50
N LYS A 186 0.26 0.09 -4.24
CA LYS A 186 -0.05 -0.37 -5.61
C LYS A 186 0.21 0.70 -6.67
N GLY A 187 0.61 0.25 -7.86
CA GLY A 187 0.51 1.04 -9.10
C GLY A 187 1.67 2.00 -9.39
N GLY A 188 2.78 1.94 -8.65
CA GLY A 188 4.00 2.66 -9.02
C GLY A 188 4.03 4.16 -8.67
N ASN A 189 3.35 4.58 -7.60
CA ASN A 189 3.35 5.99 -7.18
C ASN A 189 4.74 6.49 -6.73
N GLY A 190 5.59 5.60 -6.20
CA GLY A 190 6.97 5.94 -5.86
C GLY A 190 7.78 6.35 -7.09
N ALA A 191 7.56 5.68 -8.23
CA ALA A 191 8.19 6.08 -9.50
C ALA A 191 7.67 7.42 -10.00
N VAL A 192 6.39 7.74 -9.79
CA VAL A 192 5.86 9.07 -10.12
C VAL A 192 6.54 10.14 -9.28
N ALA A 193 6.67 9.94 -7.96
CA ALA A 193 7.39 10.87 -7.09
C ALA A 193 8.88 11.01 -7.47
N GLY A 194 9.57 9.90 -7.74
CA GLY A 194 10.95 9.89 -8.21
C GLY A 194 11.12 10.62 -9.54
N SER A 195 10.19 10.43 -10.48
CA SER A 195 10.19 11.15 -11.78
C SER A 195 10.05 12.66 -11.61
N LYS A 196 9.61 13.14 -10.45
CA LYS A 196 9.47 14.55 -10.11
C LYS A 196 10.66 15.10 -9.30
N ASN A 197 11.64 14.24 -8.99
CA ASN A 197 12.71 14.49 -8.03
C ASN A 197 12.18 14.82 -6.62
N LEU A 198 11.01 14.27 -6.24
CA LEU A 198 10.42 14.44 -4.91
C LEU A 198 10.83 13.25 -4.02
N LYS A 199 11.73 13.49 -3.06
CA LYS A 199 12.16 12.47 -2.09
C LYS A 199 11.12 12.23 -1.01
N ALA A 200 10.55 13.29 -0.44
CA ALA A 200 9.64 13.20 0.69
C ALA A 200 8.67 14.38 0.82
N ILE A 201 7.59 14.14 1.56
CA ILE A 201 6.69 15.15 2.10
C ILE A 201 6.67 14.96 3.62
N VAL A 202 7.03 16.01 4.33
CA VAL A 202 7.12 16.04 5.78
C VAL A 202 6.10 17.04 6.30
N VAL A 203 5.34 16.65 7.32
CA VAL A 203 4.34 17.53 7.93
C VAL A 203 4.43 17.57 9.44
N ARG A 204 4.40 18.79 9.97
CA ARG A 204 4.13 19.12 11.36
C ARG A 204 2.87 19.98 11.41
N GLY A 205 1.94 19.58 12.27
CA GLY A 205 0.66 20.27 12.43
C GLY A 205 0.24 20.28 13.88
N THR A 206 -0.16 21.45 14.37
CA THR A 206 -0.47 21.69 15.79
C THR A 206 -1.92 22.13 16.03
N GLY A 207 -2.65 22.40 14.95
CA GLY A 207 -4.05 22.82 15.00
C GLY A 207 -5.04 21.71 15.39
N ARG A 208 -6.33 22.03 15.23
CA ARG A 208 -7.46 21.15 15.55
C ARG A 208 -8.55 21.27 14.49
N ILE A 209 -9.30 20.20 14.29
CA ILE A 209 -10.41 20.18 13.33
C ILE A 209 -11.74 20.45 14.05
N PRO A 210 -12.52 21.46 13.61
CA PRO A 210 -13.80 21.76 14.24
C PRO A 210 -14.85 20.71 13.88
N ALA A 211 -15.62 20.24 14.86
CA ALA A 211 -16.81 19.43 14.65
C ALA A 211 -18.08 20.31 14.75
N TYR A 212 -19.11 19.98 13.96
CA TYR A 212 -20.41 20.67 14.03
C TYR A 212 -21.07 20.45 15.40
N ASP A 213 -21.12 19.19 15.84
CA ASP A 213 -21.56 18.78 17.16
C ASP A 213 -20.46 17.91 17.82
N PRO A 214 -19.59 18.52 18.64
CA PRO A 214 -18.51 17.79 19.31
C PRO A 214 -18.99 16.71 20.30
N LEU A 215 -20.17 16.88 20.91
CA LEU A 215 -20.69 15.94 21.90
C LEU A 215 -21.25 14.70 21.21
N ALA A 216 -22.05 14.87 20.15
CA ALA A 216 -22.57 13.77 19.36
C ALA A 216 -21.45 12.98 18.67
N LEU A 217 -20.42 13.67 18.16
CA LEU A 217 -19.25 13.02 17.57
C LEU A 217 -18.51 12.16 18.59
N ARG A 218 -18.30 12.68 19.81
CA ARG A 218 -17.64 11.94 20.89
C ARG A 218 -18.44 10.72 21.33
N ASP A 219 -19.75 10.86 21.51
CA ASP A 219 -20.62 9.73 21.87
C ASP A 219 -20.54 8.61 20.82
N THR A 220 -20.65 8.98 19.54
CA THR A 220 -20.52 8.03 18.43
C THR A 220 -19.14 7.38 18.40
N ALA A 221 -18.08 8.16 18.57
CA ALA A 221 -16.71 7.65 18.61
C ALA A 221 -16.50 6.64 19.74
N SER A 222 -17.05 6.90 20.93
CA SER A 222 -16.98 5.97 22.07
C SER A 222 -17.66 4.64 21.78
N ARG A 223 -18.83 4.65 21.13
CA ARG A 223 -19.52 3.41 20.75
C ARG A 223 -18.70 2.60 19.74
N VAL A 224 -18.14 3.25 18.71
CA VAL A 224 -17.30 2.58 17.71
C VAL A 224 -16.02 2.04 18.35
N ASP A 225 -15.37 2.81 19.23
CA ASP A 225 -14.19 2.38 19.98
C ASP A 225 -14.48 1.12 20.81
N GLN A 226 -15.63 1.07 21.50
CA GLN A 226 -16.05 -0.11 22.25
C GLN A 226 -16.26 -1.31 21.34
N THR A 227 -17.04 -1.17 20.25
CA THR A 227 -17.26 -2.26 19.29
C THR A 227 -15.96 -2.79 18.69
N CYS A 228 -15.00 -1.90 18.37
CA CYS A 228 -13.69 -2.31 17.86
C CYS A 228 -12.79 -3.01 18.89
N LYS A 229 -13.01 -2.81 20.18
CA LYS A 229 -12.27 -3.51 21.25
C LYS A 229 -12.90 -4.84 21.62
N GLU A 230 -14.15 -5.03 21.23
CA GLU A 230 -14.88 -6.29 21.34
C GLU A 230 -14.72 -7.11 20.02
N GLU A 231 -15.18 -8.36 20.02
CA GLU A 231 -15.23 -9.22 18.84
C GLU A 231 -13.89 -9.41 18.08
N SER A 232 -13.94 -9.36 16.74
CA SER A 232 -12.78 -9.59 15.85
C SER A 232 -11.67 -8.54 16.03
N GLY A 233 -12.01 -7.35 16.53
CA GLY A 233 -11.03 -6.29 16.76
C GLY A 233 -10.07 -6.63 17.91
N ALA A 234 -10.54 -7.33 18.93
CA ALA A 234 -9.68 -7.84 20.01
C ALA A 234 -8.64 -8.84 19.47
N LEU A 235 -9.06 -9.77 18.61
CA LEU A 235 -8.16 -10.77 18.02
C LEU A 235 -7.13 -10.11 17.08
N MET A 236 -7.56 -9.21 16.20
CA MET A 236 -6.66 -8.42 15.34
C MET A 236 -5.66 -7.58 16.13
N SER A 237 -6.04 -7.12 17.33
CA SER A 237 -5.13 -6.36 18.21
C SER A 237 -3.96 -7.19 18.73
N GLN A 238 -4.16 -8.49 18.91
CA GLN A 238 -3.11 -9.43 19.34
C GLN A 238 -2.18 -9.75 18.17
N SER A 239 -2.75 -10.14 17.03
CA SER A 239 -2.01 -10.32 15.78
C SER A 239 -2.95 -10.39 14.58
N GLN A 240 -2.84 -9.42 13.68
CA GLN A 240 -3.52 -9.46 12.39
C GLN A 240 -3.06 -10.64 11.51
N LEU A 241 -1.78 -11.04 11.63
CA LEU A 241 -1.20 -12.15 10.86
C LEU A 241 -1.81 -13.48 11.30
N HIS A 242 -1.78 -13.76 12.60
CA HIS A 242 -2.35 -14.98 13.17
C HIS A 242 -3.85 -15.07 12.88
N TRP A 243 -4.61 -14.01 13.20
CA TRP A 243 -6.05 -13.99 13.02
C TRP A 243 -6.43 -14.21 11.55
N GLY A 244 -5.83 -13.46 10.63
CA GLY A 244 -6.18 -13.57 9.22
C GLY A 244 -5.74 -14.91 8.60
N ASN A 245 -4.59 -15.46 9.00
CA ASN A 245 -4.13 -16.75 8.48
C ASN A 245 -5.07 -17.86 8.92
N GLN A 246 -5.45 -17.86 10.20
CA GLN A 246 -6.35 -18.87 10.75
C GLN A 246 -7.71 -18.85 10.04
N ILE A 247 -8.33 -17.68 9.84
CA ILE A 247 -9.66 -17.63 9.21
C ILE A 247 -9.60 -17.99 7.73
N TYR A 248 -8.57 -17.55 6.98
CA TYR A 248 -8.48 -17.83 5.55
C TYR A 248 -8.22 -19.32 5.31
N THR A 249 -7.28 -19.92 6.03
CA THR A 249 -7.02 -21.36 5.98
C THR A 249 -8.28 -22.19 6.22
N LEU A 250 -9.12 -21.80 7.19
CA LEU A 250 -10.34 -22.53 7.53
C LEU A 250 -11.52 -22.29 6.58
N THR A 251 -11.45 -21.28 5.69
CA THR A 251 -12.59 -20.85 4.87
C THR A 251 -12.29 -20.87 3.37
N MET A 252 -11.52 -19.90 2.88
CA MET A 252 -11.26 -19.66 1.47
C MET A 252 -10.02 -20.41 0.97
N GLY A 253 -9.06 -20.65 1.85
CA GLY A 253 -7.70 -21.04 1.51
C GLY A 253 -6.78 -19.82 1.31
N ILE A 254 -5.47 -20.07 1.32
CA ILE A 254 -4.43 -19.09 1.02
C ILE A 254 -3.65 -19.61 -0.18
N PRO A 255 -3.56 -18.86 -1.30
CA PRO A 255 -2.83 -19.32 -2.47
C PRO A 255 -1.39 -19.64 -2.14
N SER A 256 -0.95 -20.80 -2.60
CA SER A 256 0.43 -21.25 -2.45
C SER A 256 1.01 -21.65 -3.79
N ARG A 257 2.33 -21.59 -3.90
CA ARG A 257 3.09 -21.99 -5.08
C ARG A 257 2.62 -21.28 -6.37
N HIS A 258 2.68 -19.95 -6.36
CA HIS A 258 2.22 -19.08 -7.46
C HIS A 258 0.78 -19.38 -7.91
N PHE A 259 -0.16 -19.40 -6.96
CA PHE A 259 -1.58 -19.69 -7.16
C PHE A 259 -1.90 -21.10 -7.71
N GLN A 260 -0.93 -22.00 -7.81
CA GLN A 260 -1.17 -23.37 -8.31
C GLN A 260 -1.98 -24.20 -7.31
N GLN A 261 -1.91 -23.85 -6.02
CA GLN A 261 -2.58 -24.52 -4.91
C GLN A 261 -3.35 -23.49 -4.08
N GLY A 262 -4.36 -23.93 -3.33
CA GLY A 262 -5.19 -23.08 -2.44
C GLY A 262 -4.90 -23.28 -0.95
N SER A 263 -3.92 -24.13 -0.61
CA SER A 263 -3.51 -24.40 0.77
C SER A 263 -2.05 -24.85 0.82
N TRP A 264 -1.44 -24.80 2.00
CA TRP A 264 -0.11 -25.34 2.26
C TRP A 264 0.03 -25.71 3.75
N ASP A 265 -0.08 -27.00 4.06
CA ASP A 265 -0.16 -27.51 5.45
C ASP A 265 0.97 -27.00 6.36
N LYS A 266 2.21 -26.92 5.83
CA LYS A 266 3.34 -26.40 6.60
C LYS A 266 3.15 -24.92 6.94
N GLY A 267 2.63 -24.14 6.00
CA GLY A 267 2.38 -22.71 6.15
C GLY A 267 1.39 -22.40 7.27
N GLU A 268 0.32 -23.19 7.40
CA GLU A 268 -0.72 -22.97 8.42
C GLU A 268 -0.16 -22.90 9.84
N SER A 269 0.73 -23.83 10.17
CA SER A 269 1.40 -23.86 11.48
C SER A 269 2.47 -22.78 11.62
N LEU A 270 3.24 -22.51 10.56
CA LEU A 270 4.40 -21.63 10.60
C LEU A 270 4.02 -20.14 10.67
N TYR A 271 3.00 -19.75 9.91
CA TYR A 271 2.58 -18.36 9.75
C TYR A 271 1.43 -17.95 10.68
N GLY A 272 0.90 -18.89 11.46
CA GLY A 272 -0.08 -18.63 12.50
C GLY A 272 0.52 -17.93 13.74
N GLU A 273 0.55 -18.61 14.88
CA GLU A 273 1.06 -18.03 16.14
C GLU A 273 2.60 -17.97 16.18
N ASN A 274 3.26 -18.95 15.55
CA ASN A 274 4.72 -19.10 15.52
C ASN A 274 5.45 -17.84 15.02
N ILE A 275 4.91 -17.15 14.01
CA ILE A 275 5.51 -15.89 13.51
C ILE A 275 5.61 -14.82 14.59
N MET A 276 4.61 -14.72 15.46
CA MET A 276 4.59 -13.76 16.55
C MET A 276 5.56 -14.16 17.65
N GLU A 277 5.56 -15.43 18.04
CA GLU A 277 6.51 -15.94 19.03
C GLU A 277 7.96 -15.74 18.60
N GLN A 278 8.26 -16.01 17.32
CA GLN A 278 9.61 -15.91 16.78
C GLN A 278 10.06 -14.47 16.55
N LEU A 279 9.25 -13.62 15.91
CA LEU A 279 9.71 -12.33 15.38
C LEU A 279 9.23 -11.11 16.16
N TYR A 280 8.16 -11.20 16.97
CA TYR A 280 7.62 -10.00 17.62
C TYR A 280 8.61 -9.41 18.61
N THR A 281 8.81 -8.10 18.49
CA THR A 281 9.78 -7.34 19.30
C THR A 281 9.20 -6.84 20.63
N GLY A 282 7.88 -6.90 20.81
CA GLY A 282 7.17 -6.23 21.91
C GLY A 282 6.69 -4.80 21.55
N GLU A 283 7.11 -4.26 20.40
CA GLU A 283 6.76 -2.91 19.95
C GLU A 283 5.49 -2.93 19.08
N ASN A 284 4.49 -2.14 19.48
CA ASN A 284 3.25 -1.94 18.72
C ASN A 284 3.35 -0.66 17.87
N TYR A 285 2.99 -0.75 16.59
CA TYR A 285 3.00 0.39 15.67
C TYR A 285 1.68 0.52 14.92
N TYR A 286 0.85 1.52 15.24
CA TYR A 286 -0.52 1.60 14.72
C TYR A 286 -0.93 3.00 14.28
N CYS A 287 -1.98 3.04 13.47
CA CYS A 287 -2.56 4.26 12.95
C CYS A 287 -3.07 5.19 14.05
N TRP A 288 -3.01 6.50 13.81
CA TRP A 288 -3.53 7.51 14.72
C TRP A 288 -5.00 7.25 15.08
N GLY A 289 -5.33 7.29 16.37
CA GLY A 289 -6.70 7.11 16.86
C GLY A 289 -7.32 5.73 16.59
N CYS A 290 -6.53 4.71 16.20
CA CYS A 290 -7.06 3.39 15.89
C CYS A 290 -7.23 2.53 17.17
N PRO A 291 -8.45 2.08 17.50
CA PRO A 291 -8.71 1.27 18.69
C PRO A 291 -8.18 -0.16 18.57
N VAL A 292 -8.10 -0.70 17.35
CA VAL A 292 -7.66 -2.08 17.08
C VAL A 292 -6.16 -2.27 17.33
N LYS A 293 -5.33 -1.26 17.07
CA LYS A 293 -3.87 -1.32 17.32
C LYS A 293 -3.18 -2.56 16.69
N ALA A 294 -3.60 -2.93 15.49
CA ALA A 294 -3.23 -4.18 14.83
C ALA A 294 -1.74 -4.33 14.45
N GLY A 295 -1.00 -3.23 14.27
CA GLY A 295 0.38 -3.29 13.79
C GLY A 295 1.36 -3.73 14.87
N LYS A 296 2.33 -4.55 14.45
CA LYS A 296 3.28 -5.27 15.31
C LYS A 296 4.63 -5.19 14.63
N VAL A 297 5.65 -4.72 15.35
CA VAL A 297 7.00 -4.65 14.80
C VAL A 297 7.67 -6.00 14.98
N LEU A 298 8.04 -6.60 13.85
CA LEU A 298 8.71 -7.89 13.73
C LEU A 298 10.19 -7.67 13.41
N SER A 299 11.05 -8.53 13.94
CA SER A 299 12.49 -8.54 13.64
C SER A 299 13.07 -9.93 13.92
N PRO A 300 13.99 -10.44 13.08
CA PRO A 300 14.80 -11.60 13.42
C PRO A 300 15.58 -11.33 14.71
N LYS A 301 15.61 -12.32 15.62
CA LYS A 301 16.26 -12.22 16.93
C LYS A 301 17.75 -12.61 16.90
N LYS A 302 18.17 -13.31 15.84
CA LYS A 302 19.52 -13.87 15.62
C LYS A 302 19.88 -13.84 14.13
N GLY A 303 21.10 -14.26 13.81
CA GLY A 303 21.55 -14.38 12.42
C GLY A 303 21.91 -13.05 11.76
N PRO A 304 22.13 -13.06 10.42
CA PRO A 304 22.63 -11.89 9.69
C PRO A 304 21.63 -10.75 9.59
N TYR A 305 20.33 -11.04 9.70
CA TYR A 305 19.24 -10.06 9.56
C TYR A 305 18.75 -9.50 10.91
N LYS A 306 19.51 -9.75 11.99
CA LYS A 306 19.16 -9.32 13.33
C LYS A 306 19.04 -7.79 13.39
N GLY A 307 17.89 -7.31 13.88
CA GLY A 307 17.61 -5.89 14.06
C GLY A 307 16.93 -5.21 12.88
N HIS A 308 16.78 -5.90 11.74
CA HIS A 308 15.93 -5.43 10.66
C HIS A 308 14.47 -5.48 11.10
N LYS A 309 13.81 -4.32 11.12
CA LYS A 309 12.47 -4.14 11.67
C LYS A 309 11.44 -3.89 10.58
N VAL A 310 10.28 -4.54 10.71
CA VAL A 310 9.15 -4.41 9.78
C VAL A 310 7.80 -4.37 10.52
N ASP A 311 6.82 -3.66 9.98
CA ASP A 311 5.39 -3.78 10.37
C ASP A 311 4.57 -4.10 9.12
N VAL A 312 4.50 -5.39 8.79
CA VAL A 312 3.78 -5.84 7.58
C VAL A 312 2.31 -6.14 7.84
N LYS A 313 1.57 -6.20 6.73
CA LYS A 313 0.20 -6.70 6.69
C LYS A 313 0.21 -8.15 6.24
N ILE A 314 -0.89 -8.83 6.52
CA ILE A 314 -1.00 -10.27 6.31
C ILE A 314 -0.81 -10.67 4.84
N GLU A 315 -1.19 -9.79 3.93
CA GLU A 315 -1.08 -10.00 2.50
C GLU A 315 0.40 -10.10 2.05
N ALA A 316 1.34 -9.52 2.80
CA ALA A 316 2.77 -9.67 2.53
C ALA A 316 3.28 -11.08 2.89
N ASP A 317 2.67 -11.70 3.89
CA ASP A 317 2.89 -13.10 4.28
C ASP A 317 2.24 -14.06 3.29
N TRP A 318 1.02 -13.78 2.85
CA TRP A 318 0.42 -14.57 1.78
C TRP A 318 1.24 -14.51 0.49
N ALA A 319 1.74 -13.33 0.12
CA ALA A 319 2.51 -13.12 -1.10
C ALA A 319 3.91 -13.74 -1.05
N TRP A 320 4.69 -13.53 0.02
CA TRP A 320 6.08 -14.00 0.09
C TRP A 320 6.26 -15.26 0.93
N GLY A 321 5.40 -15.54 1.90
CA GLY A 321 5.40 -16.78 2.68
C GLY A 321 4.72 -17.89 1.89
N TYR A 322 3.39 -17.88 1.84
CA TYR A 322 2.59 -18.96 1.23
C TYR A 322 2.80 -19.10 -0.28
N ASN A 323 2.69 -18.02 -1.03
CA ASN A 323 2.73 -18.07 -2.50
C ASN A 323 4.11 -18.46 -3.03
N MET A 324 5.18 -18.13 -2.30
CA MET A 324 6.55 -18.58 -2.62
C MET A 324 6.99 -19.83 -1.84
N MET A 325 6.15 -20.34 -0.94
CA MET A 325 6.42 -21.49 -0.07
C MET A 325 7.70 -21.35 0.77
N ILE A 326 8.09 -20.12 1.12
CA ILE A 326 9.24 -19.86 2.00
C ILE A 326 8.86 -20.40 3.37
N ASP A 327 9.78 -21.03 4.11
CA ASP A 327 9.52 -21.59 5.44
C ASP A 327 10.51 -21.11 6.52
N ASP A 328 11.42 -20.22 6.15
CA ASP A 328 12.33 -19.54 7.06
C ASP A 328 11.78 -18.13 7.35
N LEU A 329 11.28 -17.94 8.57
CA LEU A 329 10.70 -16.68 9.03
C LEU A 329 11.73 -15.54 9.12
N ASP A 330 13.00 -15.84 9.39
CA ASP A 330 14.04 -14.82 9.48
C ASP A 330 14.37 -14.30 8.06
N VAL A 331 14.45 -15.20 7.07
CA VAL A 331 14.63 -14.87 5.65
C VAL A 331 13.42 -14.15 5.06
N LEU A 332 12.20 -14.57 5.41
CA LEU A 332 10.99 -13.88 4.98
C LEU A 332 10.92 -12.45 5.53
N CYS A 333 11.33 -12.25 6.79
CA CYS A 333 11.41 -10.92 7.38
C CYS A 333 12.41 -10.02 6.65
N GLU A 334 13.54 -10.58 6.19
CA GLU A 334 14.51 -9.85 5.36
C GLU A 334 13.91 -9.43 4.00
N ILE A 335 13.13 -10.30 3.35
CA ILE A 335 12.42 -9.95 2.11
C ILE A 335 11.48 -8.76 2.32
N TRP A 336 10.71 -8.77 3.41
CA TRP A 336 9.83 -7.65 3.77
C TRP A 336 10.61 -6.38 4.10
N TYR A 337 11.73 -6.50 4.80
CA TYR A 337 12.60 -5.38 5.14
C TYR A 337 13.16 -4.72 3.89
N LEU A 338 13.71 -5.51 2.97
CA LEU A 338 14.20 -5.02 1.69
C LEU A 338 13.10 -4.33 0.88
N CYS A 339 11.91 -4.92 0.79
CA CYS A 339 10.81 -4.28 0.06
C CYS A 339 10.37 -2.95 0.71
N GLY A 340 10.33 -2.89 2.04
CA GLY A 340 10.03 -1.70 2.82
C GLY A 340 11.02 -0.56 2.62
N GLU A 341 12.29 -0.86 2.84
CA GLU A 341 13.38 0.11 2.81
C GLU A 341 13.66 0.65 1.41
N TYR A 342 13.54 -0.21 0.39
CA TYR A 342 13.66 0.24 -1.00
C TYR A 342 12.40 0.95 -1.51
N GLY A 343 11.27 0.77 -0.82
CA GLY A 343 10.00 1.40 -1.13
C GLY A 343 9.33 0.79 -2.36
N VAL A 344 8.96 -0.48 -2.29
CA VAL A 344 8.17 -1.17 -3.34
C VAL A 344 6.89 -1.79 -2.79
N ASP A 345 5.95 -2.08 -3.69
CA ASP A 345 4.78 -2.94 -3.42
C ASP A 345 5.25 -4.28 -2.85
N ILE A 346 5.17 -4.49 -1.54
CA ILE A 346 5.61 -5.74 -0.92
C ILE A 346 4.79 -6.93 -1.45
N ASN A 347 3.48 -6.76 -1.66
CA ASN A 347 2.63 -7.86 -2.09
C ASN A 347 2.86 -8.18 -3.56
N GLY A 348 2.81 -7.15 -4.41
CA GLY A 348 2.96 -7.32 -5.85
C GLY A 348 4.39 -7.65 -6.29
N SER A 349 5.40 -7.36 -5.48
CA SER A 349 6.79 -7.74 -5.79
C SER A 349 7.01 -9.25 -5.77
N ALA A 350 6.21 -10.02 -5.01
CA ALA A 350 6.27 -11.48 -5.01
C ALA A 350 5.98 -12.09 -6.39
N GLU A 351 5.21 -11.39 -7.23
CA GLU A 351 4.91 -11.85 -8.59
C GLU A 351 6.17 -11.96 -9.46
N TRP A 352 7.22 -11.14 -9.21
CA TRP A 352 8.50 -11.33 -9.90
C TRP A 352 9.09 -12.71 -9.61
N ALA A 353 9.05 -13.14 -8.34
CA ALA A 353 9.62 -14.40 -7.91
C ALA A 353 8.75 -15.59 -8.34
N GLY A 354 7.44 -15.51 -8.15
CA GLY A 354 6.49 -16.58 -8.50
C GLY A 354 6.54 -16.90 -9.98
N TRP A 355 6.46 -15.86 -10.82
CA TRP A 355 6.52 -16.00 -12.27
C TRP A 355 7.82 -16.66 -12.76
N LEU A 356 8.97 -16.22 -12.26
CA LEU A 356 10.26 -16.79 -12.64
C LEU A 356 10.42 -18.22 -12.14
N ALA A 357 10.06 -18.48 -10.87
CA ALA A 357 10.14 -19.82 -10.29
C ALA A 357 9.27 -20.83 -11.04
N GLU A 358 8.04 -20.45 -11.38
CA GLU A 358 7.15 -21.32 -12.17
C GLU A 358 7.70 -21.56 -13.58
N CYS A 359 8.19 -20.53 -14.26
CA CYS A 359 8.74 -20.70 -15.61
C CYS A 359 10.02 -21.56 -15.61
N GLN A 360 10.87 -21.44 -14.59
CA GLN A 360 12.09 -22.24 -14.43
C GLN A 360 11.77 -23.69 -14.09
N GLU A 361 10.86 -23.94 -13.14
CA GLU A 361 10.45 -25.29 -12.77
C GLU A 361 9.80 -26.05 -13.92
N ARG A 362 9.04 -25.34 -14.77
CA ARG A 362 8.45 -25.90 -16.00
C ARG A 362 9.46 -26.11 -17.13
N GLY A 363 10.72 -25.67 -16.98
CA GLY A 363 11.74 -25.74 -18.02
C GLY A 363 11.49 -24.84 -19.24
N ILE A 364 10.68 -23.78 -19.06
CA ILE A 364 10.35 -22.82 -20.14
C ILE A 364 11.52 -21.84 -20.33
N ILE A 365 12.18 -21.48 -19.24
CA ILE A 365 13.36 -20.62 -19.21
C ILE A 365 14.45 -21.27 -18.35
N THR A 366 15.70 -20.94 -18.64
CA THR A 366 16.86 -21.31 -17.81
C THR A 366 17.36 -20.09 -17.03
N PRO A 367 18.24 -20.25 -16.01
CA PRO A 367 18.86 -19.11 -15.35
C PRO A 367 19.58 -18.16 -16.33
N GLU A 368 20.19 -18.69 -17.39
CA GLU A 368 20.89 -17.90 -18.40
C GLU A 368 19.97 -16.93 -19.15
N ASP A 369 18.70 -17.31 -19.38
CA ASP A 369 17.71 -16.45 -20.03
C ASP A 369 17.39 -15.18 -19.24
N VAL A 370 17.63 -15.23 -17.93
CA VAL A 370 17.35 -14.14 -16.98
C VAL A 370 18.62 -13.68 -16.27
N GLY A 371 19.76 -13.74 -16.98
CA GLY A 371 21.02 -13.18 -16.50
C GLY A 371 21.66 -13.92 -15.34
N GLY A 372 21.45 -15.24 -15.25
CA GLY A 372 21.96 -16.10 -14.18
C GLY A 372 21.10 -16.10 -12.91
N LEU A 373 19.93 -15.45 -12.92
CA LEU A 373 19.01 -15.47 -11.79
C LEU A 373 18.33 -16.83 -11.69
N GLU A 374 18.64 -17.59 -10.64
CA GLU A 374 17.95 -18.81 -10.28
C GLU A 374 16.97 -18.50 -9.15
N VAL A 375 15.68 -18.81 -9.34
CA VAL A 375 14.59 -18.52 -8.39
C VAL A 375 13.77 -19.79 -8.18
N LYS A 376 13.57 -20.21 -6.92
CA LYS A 376 12.88 -21.46 -6.59
C LYS A 376 11.85 -21.26 -5.49
N PHE A 377 10.74 -21.99 -5.58
CA PHE A 377 9.81 -22.12 -4.46
C PHE A 377 10.53 -22.71 -3.24
N GLY A 378 10.32 -22.12 -2.07
CA GLY A 378 10.98 -22.49 -0.82
C GLY A 378 12.41 -21.99 -0.64
N ASP A 379 13.02 -21.33 -1.63
CA ASP A 379 14.36 -20.74 -1.52
C ASP A 379 14.26 -19.22 -1.34
N GLY A 380 14.11 -18.78 -0.08
CA GLY A 380 14.05 -17.35 0.24
C GLY A 380 15.35 -16.59 -0.05
N GLU A 381 16.51 -17.25 0.01
CA GLU A 381 17.80 -16.63 -0.35
C GLU A 381 17.87 -16.31 -1.84
N SER A 382 17.29 -17.16 -2.70
CA SER A 382 17.12 -16.86 -4.13
C SER A 382 16.25 -15.63 -4.38
N CYS A 383 15.19 -15.47 -3.59
CA CYS A 383 14.30 -14.31 -3.65
C CYS A 383 15.01 -13.03 -3.21
N ILE A 384 15.86 -13.08 -2.18
CA ILE A 384 16.68 -11.96 -1.75
C ILE A 384 17.65 -11.53 -2.86
N ARG A 385 18.33 -12.48 -3.52
CA ARG A 385 19.22 -12.19 -4.66
C ARG A 385 18.47 -11.53 -5.82
N LEU A 386 17.29 -12.05 -6.14
CA LEU A 386 16.39 -11.48 -7.14
C LEU A 386 16.05 -10.02 -6.82
N LEU A 387 15.56 -9.74 -5.61
CA LEU A 387 15.19 -8.38 -5.19
C LEU A 387 16.36 -7.41 -5.27
N LYS A 388 17.55 -7.82 -4.82
CA LYS A 388 18.77 -7.00 -4.92
C LYS A 388 19.10 -6.63 -6.37
N ALA A 389 19.03 -7.59 -7.30
CA ALA A 389 19.25 -7.32 -8.72
C ALA A 389 18.20 -6.34 -9.30
N ILE A 390 16.93 -6.50 -8.93
CA ILE A 390 15.84 -5.61 -9.36
C ILE A 390 16.04 -4.19 -8.83
N PHE A 391 16.37 -4.05 -7.56
CA PHE A 391 16.53 -2.73 -6.92
C PHE A 391 17.77 -2.00 -7.41
N ALA A 392 18.83 -2.73 -7.71
CA ALA A 392 20.03 -2.17 -8.35
C ALA A 392 19.84 -1.90 -9.85
N ARG A 393 18.74 -2.41 -10.46
CA ARG A 393 18.53 -2.46 -11.92
C ARG A 393 19.75 -3.04 -12.66
N GLU A 394 20.29 -4.13 -12.12
CA GLU A 394 21.47 -4.81 -12.68
C GLU A 394 21.06 -6.00 -13.54
N GLY A 395 21.63 -6.09 -14.75
CA GLY A 395 21.36 -7.19 -15.69
C GLY A 395 19.86 -7.32 -16.00
N PHE A 396 19.31 -8.53 -15.81
CA PHE A 396 17.88 -8.76 -16.01
C PHE A 396 17.00 -8.10 -14.93
N GLY A 397 17.59 -7.64 -13.81
CA GLY A 397 16.92 -6.83 -12.81
C GLY A 397 16.36 -5.52 -13.35
N ASP A 398 17.00 -4.90 -14.35
CA ASP A 398 16.46 -3.70 -15.02
C ASP A 398 15.17 -4.00 -15.79
N VAL A 399 15.12 -5.16 -16.45
CA VAL A 399 13.92 -5.62 -17.17
C VAL A 399 12.77 -5.88 -16.20
N LEU A 400 13.07 -6.52 -15.06
CA LEU A 400 12.10 -6.82 -14.00
C LEU A 400 11.57 -5.56 -13.32
N ALA A 401 12.40 -4.52 -13.15
CA ALA A 401 12.00 -3.25 -12.55
C ALA A 401 10.93 -2.49 -13.36
N GLU A 402 10.70 -2.86 -14.62
CA GLU A 402 9.57 -2.38 -15.42
C GLU A 402 8.23 -3.06 -15.06
N GLY A 403 8.21 -3.97 -14.09
CA GLY A 403 7.03 -4.67 -13.60
C GLY A 403 6.77 -6.01 -14.31
N PRO A 404 6.10 -6.97 -13.67
CA PRO A 404 6.04 -8.36 -14.14
C PRO A 404 5.47 -8.54 -15.55
N LYS A 405 4.39 -7.82 -15.89
CA LYS A 405 3.77 -7.91 -17.22
C LYS A 405 4.73 -7.48 -18.34
N ILE A 406 5.37 -6.32 -18.17
CA ILE A 406 6.29 -5.78 -19.17
C ILE A 406 7.57 -6.63 -19.24
N ALA A 407 8.06 -7.11 -18.09
CA ALA A 407 9.20 -8.01 -18.04
C ALA A 407 8.94 -9.32 -18.80
N ALA A 408 7.75 -9.92 -18.64
CA ALA A 408 7.38 -11.14 -19.35
C ALA A 408 7.19 -10.93 -20.86
N GLU A 409 6.63 -9.78 -21.27
CA GLU A 409 6.57 -9.39 -22.68
C GLU A 409 7.98 -9.28 -23.29
N ARG A 410 8.94 -8.71 -22.57
CA ARG A 410 10.33 -8.58 -23.00
C ARG A 410 11.07 -9.92 -23.01
N LEU A 411 10.81 -10.80 -22.04
CA LEU A 411 11.41 -12.13 -21.98
C LEU A 411 10.88 -13.03 -23.12
N GLY A 412 9.60 -12.89 -23.44
CA GLY A 412 8.96 -13.68 -24.49
C GLY A 412 8.80 -15.15 -24.07
N LYS A 413 9.08 -16.07 -25.00
CA LYS A 413 9.00 -17.54 -24.80
C LYS A 413 7.65 -18.07 -24.30
N GLY A 414 6.58 -17.30 -24.52
CA GLY A 414 5.23 -17.65 -24.03
C GLY A 414 5.07 -17.58 -22.52
N THR A 415 5.99 -16.92 -21.80
CA THR A 415 5.99 -16.80 -20.34
C THR A 415 4.89 -15.89 -19.80
N GLY A 416 4.38 -14.97 -20.63
CA GLY A 416 3.37 -13.98 -20.21
C GLY A 416 2.05 -14.56 -19.68
N LYS A 417 1.68 -15.79 -20.08
CA LYS A 417 0.47 -16.46 -19.56
C LYS A 417 0.58 -16.91 -18.10
N TYR A 418 1.79 -16.89 -17.55
CA TYR A 418 2.07 -17.23 -16.15
C TYR A 418 2.12 -15.99 -15.26
N VAL A 419 2.03 -14.78 -15.80
CA VAL A 419 1.98 -13.58 -14.95
C VAL A 419 0.57 -13.39 -14.39
N MET A 420 0.43 -13.48 -13.08
CA MET A 420 -0.84 -13.33 -12.38
C MET A 420 -1.15 -11.85 -12.17
N HIS A 421 -1.90 -11.26 -13.11
CA HIS A 421 -2.25 -9.85 -13.07
C HIS A 421 -3.69 -9.54 -13.51
N SER A 422 -4.22 -8.40 -13.08
CA SER A 422 -5.38 -7.74 -13.70
C SER A 422 -4.97 -6.34 -14.14
N LYS A 423 -5.16 -6.05 -15.44
CA LYS A 423 -4.76 -4.78 -16.08
C LYS A 423 -3.28 -4.42 -15.92
N GLY A 424 -2.41 -5.42 -15.79
CA GLY A 424 -0.96 -5.27 -15.60
C GLY A 424 -0.51 -5.07 -14.15
N SER A 425 -1.42 -4.82 -13.21
CA SER A 425 -1.09 -4.85 -11.78
C SER A 425 -1.11 -6.29 -11.26
N PRO A 426 -0.06 -6.76 -10.55
CA PRO A 426 -0.05 -8.07 -9.92
C PRO A 426 -1.29 -8.29 -9.05
N LEU A 427 -1.81 -9.51 -9.06
CA LEU A 427 -2.87 -9.92 -8.15
C LEU A 427 -2.38 -9.88 -6.70
N GLU A 428 -3.30 -9.64 -5.76
CA GLU A 428 -3.05 -9.91 -4.34
C GLU A 428 -3.10 -11.43 -4.13
N ALA A 429 -2.36 -11.94 -3.14
CA ALA A 429 -2.29 -13.37 -2.84
C ALA A 429 -3.57 -13.86 -2.12
N GLU A 430 -4.68 -13.80 -2.84
CA GLU A 430 -6.05 -14.11 -2.43
C GLU A 430 -6.58 -15.30 -3.24
N GLU A 431 -7.37 -16.20 -2.64
CA GLU A 431 -7.87 -17.40 -3.31
C GLU A 431 -9.14 -17.12 -4.14
N PHE A 432 -8.92 -16.54 -5.32
CA PHE A 432 -10.00 -16.13 -6.22
C PHE A 432 -10.87 -17.27 -6.75
N ARG A 433 -10.44 -18.55 -6.67
CA ARG A 433 -11.28 -19.69 -7.10
C ARG A 433 -12.39 -20.00 -6.10
N ALA A 434 -12.21 -19.59 -4.84
CA ALA A 434 -13.16 -19.82 -3.76
C ALA A 434 -14.21 -18.71 -3.64
N ASP A 435 -13.94 -17.47 -4.11
CA ASP A 435 -14.90 -16.36 -4.08
C ASP A 435 -15.06 -15.66 -5.44
N LYS A 436 -16.19 -15.91 -6.11
CA LYS A 436 -16.55 -15.30 -7.38
C LYS A 436 -16.82 -13.80 -7.28
N ALA A 437 -17.27 -13.31 -6.12
CA ALA A 437 -17.49 -11.88 -5.90
C ALA A 437 -16.15 -11.14 -5.79
N LEU A 438 -15.18 -11.73 -5.08
CA LEU A 438 -13.82 -11.21 -4.95
C LEU A 438 -13.11 -11.17 -6.31
N LEU A 439 -13.24 -12.25 -7.08
CA LEU A 439 -12.73 -12.34 -8.45
C LEU A 439 -13.36 -11.26 -9.35
N LEU A 440 -14.69 -11.12 -9.33
CA LEU A 440 -15.37 -10.09 -10.11
C LEU A 440 -14.92 -8.69 -9.70
N GLY A 441 -14.86 -8.39 -8.40
CA GLY A 441 -14.38 -7.12 -7.85
C GLY A 441 -13.00 -6.76 -8.39
N THR A 442 -12.08 -7.72 -8.34
CA THR A 442 -10.70 -7.59 -8.86
C THR A 442 -10.65 -7.42 -10.38
N ALA A 443 -11.50 -8.13 -11.12
CA ALA A 443 -11.58 -8.04 -12.58
C ALA A 443 -12.06 -6.65 -13.03
N VAL A 444 -12.99 -6.04 -12.30
CA VAL A 444 -13.60 -4.76 -12.66
C VAL A 444 -12.90 -3.55 -12.01
N GLN A 445 -11.97 -3.76 -11.10
CA GLN A 445 -11.27 -2.69 -10.37
C GLN A 445 -10.51 -1.72 -11.29
N GLU A 446 -10.66 -0.42 -11.07
CA GLU A 446 -10.07 0.63 -11.92
C GLU A 446 -8.54 0.71 -11.84
N ARG A 447 -7.96 0.40 -10.67
CA ARG A 447 -6.50 0.42 -10.46
C ARG A 447 -5.77 -0.89 -10.82
N GLY A 448 -6.50 -1.92 -11.27
CA GLY A 448 -5.95 -3.25 -11.62
C GLY A 448 -6.15 -4.29 -10.51
N GLY A 449 -5.30 -5.32 -10.47
CA GLY A 449 -5.34 -6.43 -9.50
C GLY A 449 -5.29 -5.97 -8.04
N CYS A 450 -6.46 -5.83 -7.42
CA CYS A 450 -6.58 -5.47 -6.02
C CYS A 450 -7.97 -5.80 -5.46
N VAL A 451 -8.02 -6.23 -4.20
CA VAL A 451 -9.25 -6.64 -3.50
C VAL A 451 -9.84 -5.58 -2.58
N ASN A 452 -9.06 -4.56 -2.16
CA ASN A 452 -9.45 -3.67 -1.04
C ASN A 452 -10.74 -2.85 -1.23
N ARG A 453 -11.19 -2.59 -2.47
CA ARG A 453 -12.44 -1.82 -2.72
C ARG A 453 -13.68 -2.71 -2.67
N GLY A 454 -13.60 -3.88 -3.28
CA GLY A 454 -14.66 -4.87 -3.30
C GLY A 454 -14.31 -6.07 -2.44
N TRP A 455 -13.83 -5.86 -1.21
CA TRP A 455 -13.41 -6.96 -0.34
C TRP A 455 -14.64 -7.70 0.18
N THR A 456 -15.06 -8.72 -0.57
CA THR A 456 -16.31 -9.45 -0.35
C THR A 456 -16.19 -10.52 0.73
N TYR A 457 -14.99 -10.84 1.20
CA TYR A 457 -14.75 -11.85 2.23
C TYR A 457 -15.67 -11.68 3.45
N GLY A 458 -15.81 -10.45 3.95
CA GLY A 458 -16.65 -10.15 5.12
C GLY A 458 -18.13 -10.51 4.95
N ILE A 459 -18.61 -10.55 3.70
CA ILE A 459 -19.99 -10.89 3.32
C ILE A 459 -20.10 -12.39 2.99
N SER A 460 -19.19 -12.89 2.16
CA SER A 460 -19.16 -14.28 1.66
C SER A 460 -18.87 -15.29 2.77
N TYR A 461 -17.90 -14.99 3.64
CA TYR A 461 -17.40 -15.88 4.68
C TYR A 461 -17.55 -15.31 6.09
N GLY A 462 -17.43 -13.99 6.22
CA GLY A 462 -17.57 -13.28 7.48
C GLY A 462 -19.01 -13.19 7.99
N SER A 463 -19.19 -12.47 9.09
CA SER A 463 -20.49 -12.30 9.76
C SER A 463 -21.25 -11.03 9.31
N VAL A 464 -20.75 -10.32 8.30
CA VAL A 464 -21.18 -8.94 7.99
C VAL A 464 -21.97 -8.93 6.69
N LEU A 465 -23.31 -8.98 6.79
CA LEU A 465 -24.19 -8.96 5.62
C LEU A 465 -24.54 -7.55 5.13
N GLN A 466 -24.47 -6.55 6.02
CA GLN A 466 -24.86 -5.14 5.77
C GLN A 466 -26.15 -5.01 4.93
N SER A 467 -27.24 -5.65 5.37
CA SER A 467 -28.51 -5.73 4.63
C SER A 467 -29.01 -4.38 4.13
N ASP A 468 -28.84 -3.32 4.92
CA ASP A 468 -29.31 -1.97 4.57
C ASP A 468 -28.50 -1.32 3.43
N VAL A 469 -27.27 -1.78 3.20
CA VAL A 469 -26.36 -1.31 2.14
C VAL A 469 -26.47 -2.22 0.92
N THR A 470 -26.48 -3.53 1.14
CA THR A 470 -26.38 -4.54 0.08
C THR A 470 -27.72 -4.99 -0.46
N GLY A 471 -28.80 -4.80 0.31
CA GLY A 471 -30.10 -5.41 0.06
C GLY A 471 -30.10 -6.93 0.23
N LEU A 472 -29.06 -7.52 0.83
CA LEU A 472 -28.97 -8.95 1.10
C LEU A 472 -29.76 -9.32 2.34
N GLU A 473 -30.62 -10.34 2.22
CA GLU A 473 -31.31 -10.96 3.36
C GLU A 473 -30.61 -12.22 3.87
N GLU A 474 -29.83 -12.88 3.01
CA GLU A 474 -29.04 -14.08 3.32
C GLU A 474 -27.64 -13.99 2.72
N LYS A 475 -26.67 -14.74 3.27
CA LYS A 475 -25.31 -14.75 2.73
C LYS A 475 -25.30 -15.32 1.30
N PRO A 476 -24.62 -14.67 0.34
CA PRO A 476 -24.50 -15.22 -1.01
C PRO A 476 -23.61 -16.47 -1.01
N ASP A 477 -23.94 -17.44 -1.87
CA ASP A 477 -23.03 -18.55 -2.17
C ASP A 477 -21.79 -18.00 -2.89
N PRO A 478 -20.57 -18.13 -2.32
CA PRO A 478 -19.35 -17.57 -2.89
C PRO A 478 -18.95 -18.22 -4.22
N LEU A 479 -19.47 -19.40 -4.55
CA LEU A 479 -19.18 -20.11 -5.79
C LEU A 479 -20.19 -19.82 -6.91
N GLN A 480 -21.30 -19.15 -6.59
CA GLN A 480 -22.36 -18.87 -7.56
C GLN A 480 -22.07 -17.62 -8.40
N GLU A 481 -22.13 -17.76 -9.73
CA GLU A 481 -21.91 -16.63 -10.65
C GLU A 481 -23.17 -15.79 -10.86
N LYS A 482 -24.35 -16.43 -10.92
CA LYS A 482 -25.61 -15.75 -11.19
C LYS A 482 -26.00 -14.87 -10.01
N GLY A 483 -26.09 -13.56 -10.24
CA GLY A 483 -26.52 -12.58 -9.23
C GLY A 483 -25.40 -11.96 -8.42
N ILE A 484 -24.16 -12.47 -8.52
CA ILE A 484 -23.01 -12.02 -7.72
C ILE A 484 -22.71 -10.52 -7.89
N ALA A 485 -22.98 -9.97 -9.09
CA ALA A 485 -22.79 -8.55 -9.38
C ALA A 485 -23.76 -7.63 -8.61
N LYS A 486 -24.90 -8.12 -8.11
CA LYS A 486 -25.83 -7.30 -7.32
C LYS A 486 -25.17 -6.84 -6.01
N TRP A 487 -24.34 -7.69 -5.43
CA TRP A 487 -23.68 -7.47 -4.14
C TRP A 487 -22.48 -6.53 -4.27
N LEU A 488 -21.79 -6.55 -5.41
CA LEU A 488 -20.63 -5.69 -5.65
C LEU A 488 -21.02 -4.23 -5.92
N LYS A 489 -22.18 -3.98 -6.53
CA LYS A 489 -22.60 -2.64 -6.97
C LYS A 489 -22.61 -1.58 -5.86
N PRO A 490 -23.11 -1.86 -4.64
CA PRO A 490 -23.10 -0.88 -3.54
C PRO A 490 -21.70 -0.48 -3.07
N TYR A 491 -20.68 -1.32 -3.32
CA TYR A 491 -19.29 -1.08 -2.92
C TYR A 491 -18.44 -0.45 -4.02
N ARG A 492 -19.05 -0.09 -5.16
CA ARG A 492 -18.33 0.36 -6.35
C ARG A 492 -18.32 1.86 -6.52
#